data_AF-A0A662CP71-F1
#
_entry.id   AF-A0A662CP71-F1
#
_cell.length_a   1.000
_cell.length_b   1.000
_cell.length_c   1.000
_cell.angle_alpha   90.00
_cell.angle_beta   90.00
_cell.angle_gamma   90.00
#
_symmetry.space_group_name_H-M   'P 1'
#
loop_
_entity.id
_entity.type
_entity.pdbx_description
1 polymer ?
#
loop_
_entity_poly.entity_id
_entity_poly.type
_entity_poly.pdbx_seq_one_letter_code
_entity_poly.pdbx_strand_id
1 'polypeptide(L)'
;VIFLIIGFTYKFESTPGDIELVLEAISSKFNVSPWLMLVPAFLVIIIIKKVPPLPALLAGSLIGGVFAIIFQPHLIREVALGLDESTTSFFKSSYLSVMQSIFGDVAITTPNEMVNELLSSTGMRGMLNTIWLILSAMVFGGTMESAGLLVKITSVVIRWAQSTGSLVTTTIATSIFFNITASDQYIAIVVPGRMFADSYKKRGLKPEVLSRTLEDGGTITSVLVPWNTCGATQSRVLGVPTMEYVPFAFFNILSPLFSILFAYLNYKIRRYGDDEQDEEKTMTDEDRRDI
;
A
#
# COMPACT_ATOMS: atom_id res chain seq x y z
N VAL A 1 10.04 5.71 -15.99
CA VAL A 1 10.69 5.31 -17.26
C VAL A 1 10.02 4.09 -17.87
N ILE A 2 9.92 2.95 -17.19
CA ILE A 2 9.28 1.73 -17.75
C ILE A 2 7.84 2.00 -18.24
N PHE A 3 6.97 2.54 -17.38
CA PHE A 3 5.59 2.90 -17.77
C PHE A 3 5.52 3.93 -18.91
N LEU A 4 6.52 4.82 -19.01
CA LEU A 4 6.61 5.80 -20.09
C LEU A 4 6.97 5.11 -21.42
N ILE A 5 7.92 4.18 -21.41
CA ILE A 5 8.28 3.38 -22.59
C ILE A 5 7.10 2.52 -23.04
N ILE A 6 6.42 1.84 -22.09
CA ILE A 6 5.22 1.07 -22.40
C ILE A 6 4.16 1.97 -23.03
N GLY A 7 3.89 3.14 -22.45
CA GLY A 7 2.91 4.09 -22.96
C GLY A 7 3.20 4.60 -24.38
N PHE A 8 4.46 4.74 -24.78
CA PHE A 8 4.83 5.15 -26.14
C PHE A 8 4.98 4.00 -27.14
N THR A 9 5.25 2.78 -26.66
CA THR A 9 5.52 1.61 -27.53
C THR A 9 4.27 0.77 -27.76
N TYR A 10 3.35 0.74 -26.79
CA TYR A 10 2.12 0.01 -26.91
C TYR A 10 1.10 0.84 -27.71
N LYS A 11 0.74 0.35 -28.90
CA LYS A 11 -0.43 0.88 -29.61
C LYS A 11 -1.65 0.32 -28.89
N PHE A 12 -2.24 1.12 -28.01
CA PHE A 12 -3.59 0.85 -27.55
C PHE A 12 -4.47 0.85 -28.80
N GLU A 13 -5.06 -0.30 -29.14
CA GLU A 13 -6.21 -0.29 -30.05
C GLU A 13 -7.22 0.63 -29.38
N SER A 14 -7.36 1.83 -29.94
CA SER A 14 -8.37 2.75 -29.49
C SER A 14 -9.67 2.03 -29.81
N THR A 15 -10.40 1.58 -28.80
CA THR A 15 -11.84 1.40 -28.92
C THR A 15 -12.42 2.79 -28.65
N PRO A 16 -12.57 3.68 -29.66
CA PRO A 16 -13.14 5.00 -29.44
C PRO A 16 -14.57 4.96 -28.86
N GLY A 17 -15.21 3.79 -28.79
CA GLY A 17 -16.46 3.59 -28.07
C GLY A 17 -16.36 3.45 -26.55
N ASP A 18 -15.23 3.03 -25.97
CA ASP A 18 -15.20 2.69 -24.53
C ASP A 18 -15.32 3.93 -23.63
N ILE A 19 -14.68 5.04 -23.97
CA ILE A 19 -14.71 6.25 -23.12
C ILE A 19 -16.11 6.88 -23.13
N GLU A 20 -16.73 7.00 -24.31
CA GLU A 20 -18.06 7.57 -24.44
C GLU A 20 -19.11 6.68 -23.77
N LEU A 21 -19.00 5.34 -23.92
CA LEU A 21 -19.86 4.39 -23.21
C LEU A 21 -19.68 4.43 -21.70
N VAL A 22 -18.45 4.61 -21.20
CA VAL A 22 -18.16 4.75 -19.76
C VAL A 22 -18.75 6.08 -19.23
N LEU A 23 -18.58 7.18 -19.97
CA LEU A 23 -19.15 8.48 -19.58
C LEU A 23 -20.68 8.47 -19.60
N GLU A 24 -21.29 7.80 -20.57
CA GLU A 24 -22.74 7.61 -20.64
C GLU A 24 -23.24 6.75 -19.48
N ALA A 25 -22.56 5.63 -19.19
CA ALA A 25 -22.87 4.76 -18.07
C ALA A 25 -22.84 5.51 -16.73
N ILE A 26 -21.80 6.32 -16.48
CA ILE A 26 -21.69 7.15 -15.27
C ILE A 26 -22.79 8.21 -15.24
N SER A 27 -23.00 8.94 -16.33
CA SER A 27 -24.00 10.03 -16.39
C SER A 27 -25.43 9.53 -16.25
N SER A 28 -25.71 8.28 -16.63
CA SER A 28 -27.03 7.66 -16.50
C SER A 28 -27.42 7.32 -15.06
N LYS A 29 -26.44 7.08 -14.18
CA LYS A 29 -26.65 6.55 -12.82
C LYS A 29 -26.20 7.48 -11.70
N PHE A 30 -25.17 8.31 -11.94
CA PHE A 30 -24.61 9.21 -10.94
C PHE A 30 -24.87 10.66 -11.26
N ASN A 31 -25.28 11.42 -10.25
CA ASN A 31 -25.24 12.88 -10.30
C ASN A 31 -23.82 13.38 -10.03
N VAL A 32 -23.04 13.61 -11.09
CA VAL A 32 -21.67 14.12 -10.98
C VAL A 32 -21.72 15.64 -10.79
N SER A 33 -21.38 16.11 -9.58
CA SER A 33 -21.29 17.54 -9.29
C SER A 33 -19.95 17.90 -8.65
N PRO A 34 -19.42 19.13 -8.86
CA PRO A 34 -18.20 19.59 -8.22
C PRO A 34 -18.25 19.51 -6.68
N TRP A 35 -19.45 19.55 -6.09
CA TRP A 35 -19.64 19.43 -4.65
C TRP A 35 -19.17 18.07 -4.10
N LEU A 36 -19.21 17.00 -4.89
CA LEU A 36 -18.70 15.68 -4.48
C LEU A 36 -17.19 15.70 -4.17
N MET A 37 -16.44 16.65 -4.74
CA MET A 37 -15.01 16.85 -4.44
C MET A 37 -14.75 17.38 -3.03
N LEU A 38 -15.78 17.83 -2.30
CA LEU A 38 -15.63 18.20 -0.89
C LEU A 38 -15.23 17.01 -0.02
N VAL A 39 -15.62 15.78 -0.36
CA VAL A 39 -15.24 14.57 0.39
C VAL A 39 -13.73 14.33 0.33
N PRO A 40 -13.08 14.22 -0.85
CA PRO A 40 -11.63 14.09 -0.93
C PRO A 40 -10.91 15.34 -0.39
N ALA A 41 -11.43 16.55 -0.60
CA ALA A 41 -10.83 17.76 -0.04
C ALA A 41 -10.81 17.72 1.50
N PHE A 42 -11.90 17.25 2.13
CA PHE A 42 -11.96 17.05 3.58
C PHE A 42 -10.95 16.01 4.07
N LEU A 43 -10.79 14.90 3.33
CA LEU A 43 -9.77 13.89 3.66
C LEU A 43 -8.35 14.45 3.56
N VAL A 44 -8.06 15.27 2.55
CA VAL A 44 -6.76 15.96 2.42
C VAL A 44 -6.52 16.86 3.63
N ILE A 45 -7.52 17.59 4.11
CA ILE A 45 -7.41 18.43 5.32
C ILE A 45 -7.09 17.57 6.56
N ILE A 46 -7.75 16.41 6.71
CA ILE A 46 -7.47 15.47 7.81
C ILE A 46 -6.03 14.96 7.75
N ILE A 47 -5.53 14.63 6.57
CA ILE A 47 -4.15 14.15 6.35
C ILE A 47 -3.14 15.25 6.70
N ILE A 48 -3.37 16.49 6.25
CA ILE A 48 -2.53 17.66 6.59
C ILE A 48 -2.50 17.88 8.11
N LYS A 49 -3.63 17.66 8.78
CA LYS A 49 -3.74 17.75 10.25
C LYS A 49 -3.12 16.57 11.00
N LYS A 50 -2.52 15.59 10.30
CA LYS A 50 -1.85 14.41 10.89
C LYS A 50 -2.76 13.63 11.84
N VAL A 51 -4.06 13.59 11.56
CA VAL A 51 -5.01 12.78 12.34
C VAL A 51 -4.67 11.30 12.16
N PRO A 52 -4.75 10.47 13.22
CA PRO A 52 -4.48 9.04 13.09
C PRO A 52 -5.35 8.37 12.01
N PRO A 53 -4.85 7.30 11.33
CA PRO A 53 -5.56 6.71 10.20
C PRO A 53 -6.96 6.16 10.52
N LEU A 54 -7.16 5.57 11.71
CA LEU A 54 -8.44 4.98 12.09
C LEU A 54 -9.59 6.02 12.15
N PRO A 55 -9.48 7.13 12.91
CA PRO A 55 -10.45 8.22 12.85
C PRO A 55 -10.63 8.82 11.46
N ALA A 56 -9.55 8.95 10.68
CA ALA A 56 -9.58 9.52 9.33
C ALA A 56 -10.45 8.68 8.39
N LEU A 57 -10.28 7.35 8.39
CA LEU A 57 -11.06 6.42 7.59
C LEU A 57 -12.53 6.41 7.98
N LEU A 58 -12.83 6.43 9.29
CA LEU A 58 -14.20 6.48 9.80
C LEU A 58 -14.89 7.80 9.43
N ALA A 59 -14.20 8.94 9.57
CA ALA A 59 -14.75 10.22 9.15
C ALA A 59 -15.01 10.26 7.64
N GLY A 60 -14.08 9.72 6.84
CA GLY A 60 -14.21 9.60 5.39
C GLY A 60 -15.42 8.79 4.95
N SER A 61 -15.61 7.59 5.52
CA SER A 61 -16.73 6.71 5.15
C SER A 61 -18.07 7.31 5.56
N LEU A 62 -18.17 7.93 6.74
CA LEU A 62 -19.40 8.59 7.19
C LEU A 62 -19.76 9.80 6.33
N ILE A 63 -18.79 10.65 5.98
CA ILE A 63 -19.02 11.79 5.11
C ILE A 63 -19.40 11.32 3.70
N GLY A 64 -18.75 10.28 3.18
CA GLY A 64 -19.14 9.63 1.92
C GLY A 64 -20.60 9.17 1.95
N GLY A 65 -21.03 8.52 3.04
CA GLY A 65 -22.42 8.12 3.25
C GLY A 65 -23.40 9.29 3.29
N VAL A 66 -23.06 10.37 4.01
CA VAL A 66 -23.88 11.59 4.06
C VAL A 66 -24.01 12.22 2.68
N PHE A 67 -22.92 12.29 1.91
CA PHE A 67 -22.94 12.83 0.56
C PHE A 67 -23.74 11.94 -0.40
N ALA A 68 -23.68 10.61 -0.25
CA ALA A 68 -24.53 9.70 -1.01
C ALA A 68 -26.03 9.96 -0.74
N ILE A 69 -26.42 10.21 0.51
CA ILE A 69 -27.81 10.53 0.88
C ILE A 69 -28.27 11.85 0.23
N ILE A 70 -27.42 12.88 0.25
CA ILE A 70 -27.78 14.22 -0.24
C ILE A 70 -27.77 14.30 -1.76
N PHE A 71 -26.71 13.77 -2.40
CA PHE A 71 -26.46 13.97 -3.83
C PHE A 71 -26.89 12.79 -4.71
N GLN A 72 -27.12 11.60 -4.13
CA GLN A 72 -27.49 10.37 -4.86
C GLN A 72 -28.76 9.69 -4.29
N PRO A 73 -29.89 10.41 -4.10
CA PRO A 73 -31.09 9.84 -3.47
C PRO A 73 -31.72 8.69 -4.27
N HIS A 74 -31.55 8.69 -5.60
CA HIS A 74 -32.05 7.61 -6.47
C HIS A 74 -31.31 6.30 -6.24
N LEU A 75 -29.97 6.34 -6.16
CA LEU A 75 -29.14 5.16 -5.88
C LEU A 75 -29.39 4.61 -4.47
N ILE A 76 -29.60 5.47 -3.47
CA ILE A 76 -29.97 5.04 -2.12
C ILE A 76 -31.25 4.22 -2.12
N ARG A 77 -32.25 4.59 -2.93
CA ARG A 77 -33.49 3.82 -3.05
C ARG A 77 -33.29 2.52 -3.82
N GLU A 78 -32.53 2.57 -4.92
CA GLU A 78 -32.21 1.39 -5.74
C GLU A 78 -31.53 0.30 -4.89
N VAL A 79 -30.49 0.67 -4.13
CA VAL A 79 -29.77 -0.26 -3.24
C VAL A 79 -30.66 -0.77 -2.11
N ALA A 80 -31.49 0.10 -1.50
CA ALA A 80 -32.36 -0.30 -0.41
C ALA A 80 -33.47 -1.27 -0.85
N LEU A 81 -34.05 -1.05 -2.04
CA LEU A 81 -35.08 -1.93 -2.60
C LEU A 81 -34.51 -3.29 -2.97
N GLY A 82 -33.25 -3.36 -3.41
CA GLY A 82 -32.55 -4.63 -3.63
C GLY A 82 -32.30 -5.45 -2.35
N LEU A 83 -32.34 -4.81 -1.18
CA LEU A 83 -32.18 -5.47 0.12
C LEU A 83 -33.52 -5.83 0.78
N ASP A 84 -34.50 -4.94 0.68
CA ASP A 84 -35.83 -5.10 1.28
C ASP A 84 -36.89 -4.32 0.47
N GLU A 85 -37.64 -5.05 -0.36
CA GLU A 85 -38.70 -4.53 -1.22
C GLU A 85 -39.82 -3.79 -0.44
N SER A 86 -39.97 -4.05 0.86
CA SER A 86 -40.99 -3.40 1.71
C SER A 86 -40.58 -2.01 2.22
N THR A 87 -39.36 -1.57 1.91
CA THR A 87 -38.82 -0.31 2.43
C THR A 87 -39.38 0.90 1.68
N THR A 88 -40.41 1.53 2.28
CA THR A 88 -41.04 2.74 1.73
C THR A 88 -40.49 4.04 2.34
N SER A 89 -39.90 4.00 3.54
CA SER A 89 -39.36 5.18 4.21
C SER A 89 -37.93 5.51 3.77
N PHE A 90 -37.72 6.75 3.31
CA PHE A 90 -36.41 7.23 2.88
C PHE A 90 -35.34 7.17 3.98
N PHE A 91 -35.73 7.32 5.25
CA PHE A 91 -34.81 7.21 6.38
C PHE A 91 -34.27 5.78 6.52
N LYS A 92 -35.16 4.78 6.41
CA LYS A 92 -34.78 3.36 6.43
C LYS A 92 -33.93 3.00 5.22
N SER A 93 -34.27 3.49 4.02
CA SER A 93 -33.46 3.31 2.81
C SER A 93 -32.06 3.88 2.97
N SER A 94 -31.94 5.09 3.53
CA SER A 94 -30.64 5.76 3.74
C SER A 94 -29.76 4.97 4.70
N TYR A 95 -30.31 4.51 5.81
CA TYR A 95 -29.58 3.69 6.77
C TYR A 95 -29.12 2.37 6.15
N LEU A 96 -30.03 1.63 5.52
CA LEU A 96 -29.71 0.32 4.91
C LEU A 96 -28.65 0.45 3.82
N SER A 97 -28.81 1.39 2.90
CA SER A 97 -27.89 1.55 1.75
C SER A 97 -26.50 2.01 2.19
N VAL A 98 -26.39 2.94 3.16
CA VAL A 98 -25.08 3.38 3.67
C VAL A 98 -24.41 2.25 4.48
N MET A 99 -25.15 1.57 5.36
CA MET A 99 -24.59 0.44 6.11
C MET A 99 -24.17 -0.71 5.19
N GLN A 100 -24.98 -1.03 4.19
CA GLN A 100 -24.66 -2.06 3.21
C GLN A 100 -23.43 -1.67 2.40
N SER A 101 -23.30 -0.41 1.97
CA SER A 101 -22.13 0.05 1.21
C SER A 101 -20.83 -0.02 2.03
N ILE A 102 -20.92 0.17 3.35
CA ILE A 102 -19.77 0.08 4.26
C ILE A 102 -19.41 -1.37 4.58
N PHE A 103 -20.42 -2.21 4.88
CA PHE A 103 -20.18 -3.55 5.42
C PHE A 103 -20.23 -4.65 4.36
N GLY A 104 -21.19 -4.60 3.44
CA GLY A 104 -21.58 -5.72 2.59
C GLY A 104 -21.43 -5.46 1.10
N ASP A 105 -22.09 -6.32 0.33
CA ASP A 105 -22.02 -6.31 -1.13
C ASP A 105 -23.01 -5.29 -1.70
N VAL A 106 -22.51 -4.44 -2.60
CA VAL A 106 -23.29 -3.46 -3.38
C VAL A 106 -22.84 -3.58 -4.83
N ALA A 107 -23.81 -3.74 -5.73
CA ALA A 107 -23.58 -3.75 -7.16
C ALA A 107 -24.52 -2.76 -7.82
N ILE A 108 -23.96 -1.74 -8.48
CA ILE A 108 -24.73 -0.77 -9.27
C ILE A 108 -24.67 -1.21 -10.72
N THR A 109 -25.83 -1.46 -11.32
CA THR A 109 -25.92 -1.89 -12.71
C THR A 109 -26.02 -0.68 -13.65
N THR A 110 -25.23 -0.73 -14.71
CA THR A 110 -25.16 0.23 -15.80
C THR A 110 -25.22 -0.53 -17.14
N PRO A 111 -25.43 0.16 -18.28
CA PRO A 111 -25.42 -0.47 -19.60
C PRO A 111 -24.08 -1.13 -19.99
N ASN A 112 -22.99 -0.84 -19.28
CA ASN A 112 -21.65 -1.35 -19.60
C ASN A 112 -21.17 -2.34 -18.52
N GLU A 113 -20.89 -3.59 -18.91
CA GLU A 113 -20.45 -4.65 -17.99
C GLU A 113 -19.11 -4.34 -17.31
N MET A 114 -18.15 -3.73 -18.02
CA MET A 114 -16.87 -3.32 -17.45
C MET A 114 -17.07 -2.29 -16.33
N VAL A 115 -17.99 -1.35 -16.53
CA VAL A 115 -18.32 -0.33 -15.51
C VAL A 115 -19.02 -0.98 -14.32
N ASN A 116 -19.82 -2.02 -14.52
CA ASN A 116 -20.48 -2.74 -13.44
C ASN A 116 -19.49 -3.43 -12.51
N GLU A 117 -18.39 -3.98 -13.03
CA GLU A 117 -17.32 -4.53 -12.20
C GLU A 117 -16.68 -3.44 -11.32
N LEU A 118 -16.44 -2.25 -11.88
CA LEU A 118 -15.86 -1.12 -11.14
C LEU A 118 -16.81 -0.53 -10.09
N LEU A 119 -18.12 -0.59 -10.35
CA LEU A 119 -19.17 -0.09 -9.45
C LEU A 119 -19.68 -1.15 -8.46
N SER A 120 -19.08 -2.33 -8.47
CA SER A 120 -19.37 -3.39 -7.51
C SER A 120 -18.34 -3.37 -6.39
N SER A 121 -18.82 -3.35 -5.14
CA SER A 121 -17.98 -3.41 -3.95
C SER A 121 -18.51 -4.47 -3.00
N THR A 122 -17.60 -5.05 -2.21
CA THR A 122 -17.91 -6.06 -1.20
C THR A 122 -17.76 -5.53 0.23
N GLY A 123 -17.53 -4.23 0.37
CA GLY A 123 -17.37 -3.55 1.66
C GLY A 123 -16.30 -4.19 2.55
N MET A 124 -16.45 -4.05 3.86
CA MET A 124 -15.58 -4.72 4.83
C MET A 124 -15.69 -6.25 4.80
N ARG A 125 -16.84 -6.80 4.39
CA ARG A 125 -17.05 -8.25 4.25
C ARG A 125 -16.05 -8.88 3.29
N GLY A 126 -15.76 -8.21 2.17
CA GLY A 126 -14.77 -8.64 1.19
C GLY A 126 -13.34 -8.73 1.73
N MET A 127 -13.04 -8.02 2.82
CA MET A 127 -11.72 -7.98 3.45
C MET A 127 -11.58 -8.96 4.62
N LEU A 128 -12.65 -9.67 5.02
CA LEU A 128 -12.62 -10.57 6.18
C LEU A 128 -11.53 -11.65 6.06
N ASN A 129 -11.33 -12.21 4.86
CA ASN A 129 -10.26 -13.19 4.63
C ASN A 129 -8.87 -12.59 4.89
N THR A 130 -8.62 -11.35 4.46
CA THR A 130 -7.38 -10.64 4.75
C THR A 130 -7.23 -10.37 6.24
N ILE A 131 -8.31 -9.97 6.93
CA ILE A 131 -8.30 -9.75 8.38
C ILE A 131 -7.97 -11.05 9.13
N TRP A 132 -8.57 -12.17 8.73
CA TRP A 132 -8.24 -13.48 9.30
C TRP A 132 -6.77 -13.84 9.10
N LEU A 133 -6.24 -13.61 7.90
CA LEU A 133 -4.83 -13.84 7.60
C LEU A 133 -3.92 -12.98 8.49
N ILE A 134 -4.22 -11.69 8.64
CA ILE A 134 -3.49 -10.77 9.53
C ILE A 134 -3.50 -11.29 10.97
N LEU A 135 -4.68 -11.66 11.51
CA LEU A 135 -4.80 -12.14 12.88
C LEU A 135 -4.00 -13.44 13.10
N SER A 136 -4.11 -14.39 12.17
CA SER A 136 -3.33 -15.63 12.21
C SER A 136 -1.82 -15.38 12.13
N ALA A 137 -1.39 -14.50 11.21
CA ALA A 137 0.02 -14.16 11.03
C ALA A 137 0.60 -13.41 12.25
N MET A 138 -0.15 -12.48 12.84
CA MET A 138 0.27 -11.77 14.06
C MET A 138 0.37 -12.71 15.27
N VAL A 139 -0.56 -13.65 15.44
CA VAL A 139 -0.48 -14.66 16.52
C VAL A 139 0.73 -15.56 16.32
N PHE A 140 0.98 -16.02 15.09
CA PHE A 140 2.16 -16.83 14.75
C PHE A 140 3.46 -16.06 15.00
N GLY A 141 3.56 -14.83 14.48
CA GLY A 141 4.70 -13.94 14.65
C GLY A 141 5.01 -13.62 16.11
N GLY A 142 3.99 -13.25 16.88
CA GLY A 142 4.13 -12.99 18.31
C GLY A 142 4.59 -14.23 19.07
N THR A 143 4.09 -15.41 18.72
CA THR A 143 4.54 -16.67 19.31
C THR A 143 6.01 -16.96 18.97
N MET A 144 6.41 -16.82 17.70
CA MET A 144 7.79 -17.05 17.28
C MET A 144 8.79 -16.07 17.91
N GLU A 145 8.41 -14.80 18.04
CA GLU A 145 9.22 -13.77 18.71
C GLU A 145 9.35 -14.09 20.21
N SER A 146 8.24 -14.39 20.89
CA SER A 146 8.25 -14.70 22.32
C SER A 146 9.07 -15.95 22.66
N ALA A 147 9.11 -16.94 21.76
CA ALA A 147 9.94 -18.14 21.88
C ALA A 147 11.42 -17.92 21.50
N GLY A 148 11.79 -16.73 21.03
CA GLY A 148 13.16 -16.43 20.57
C GLY A 148 13.59 -17.17 19.30
N LEU A 149 12.65 -17.82 18.59
CA LEU A 149 12.92 -18.62 17.40
C LEU A 149 13.42 -17.73 16.25
N LEU A 150 12.84 -16.53 16.10
CA LEU A 150 13.24 -15.58 15.07
C LEU A 150 14.67 -15.09 15.25
N VAL A 151 15.04 -14.77 16.49
CA VAL A 151 16.41 -14.39 16.88
C VAL A 151 17.38 -15.53 16.59
N LYS A 152 17.01 -16.78 16.90
CA LYS A 152 17.84 -17.95 16.62
C LYS A 152 18.09 -18.17 15.13
N ILE A 153 17.03 -18.14 14.31
CA ILE A 153 17.12 -18.27 12.84
C ILE A 153 18.09 -17.22 12.29
N THR A 154 17.99 -15.98 12.77
CA THR A 154 18.78 -14.89 12.19
C THR A 154 20.22 -14.81 12.68
N SER A 155 20.50 -15.30 13.90
CA SER A 155 21.88 -15.44 14.39
C SER A 155 22.74 -16.35 13.51
N VAL A 156 22.11 -17.31 12.80
CA VAL A 156 22.79 -18.18 11.83
C VAL A 156 23.13 -17.43 10.55
N VAL A 157 22.24 -16.54 10.11
CA VAL A 157 22.32 -15.79 8.84
C VAL A 157 23.31 -14.61 8.92
N ILE A 158 23.42 -13.93 10.07
CA ILE A 158 24.34 -12.78 10.27
C ILE A 158 25.81 -13.11 10.00
N ARG A 159 26.24 -14.37 10.15
CA ARG A 159 27.64 -14.78 9.97
C ARG A 159 28.18 -14.57 8.55
N TRP A 160 27.31 -14.37 7.56
CA TRP A 160 27.70 -14.20 6.16
C TRP A 160 27.89 -12.72 5.76
N ALA A 161 27.52 -11.78 6.63
CA ALA A 161 27.63 -10.35 6.36
C ALA A 161 29.06 -9.83 6.61
N GLN A 162 29.95 -9.92 5.61
CA GLN A 162 31.36 -9.52 5.72
C GLN A 162 31.62 -8.10 5.17
N SER A 163 30.91 -7.65 4.14
CA SER A 163 31.02 -6.29 3.54
C SER A 163 29.75 -5.44 3.72
N THR A 164 29.78 -4.13 3.43
CA THR A 164 28.59 -3.26 3.45
C THR A 164 27.52 -3.73 2.46
N GLY A 165 27.91 -4.08 1.22
CA GLY A 165 27.00 -4.66 0.24
C GLY A 165 26.40 -5.99 0.71
N SER A 166 27.22 -6.84 1.33
CA SER A 166 26.76 -8.09 1.91
C SER A 166 25.79 -7.87 3.07
N LEU A 167 26.05 -6.91 3.97
CA LEU A 167 25.13 -6.56 5.06
C LEU A 167 23.76 -6.10 4.55
N VAL A 168 23.72 -5.19 3.58
CA VAL A 168 22.47 -4.73 2.95
C VAL A 168 21.74 -5.89 2.26
N THR A 169 22.48 -6.72 1.52
CA THR A 169 21.93 -7.91 0.86
C THR A 169 21.31 -8.87 1.86
N THR A 170 22.01 -9.14 2.97
CA THR A 170 21.52 -10.03 4.02
C THR A 170 20.30 -9.44 4.70
N THR A 171 20.25 -8.13 4.96
CA THR A 171 19.04 -7.48 5.52
C THR A 171 17.85 -7.64 4.57
N ILE A 172 18.01 -7.32 3.28
CA ILE A 172 16.94 -7.45 2.27
C ILE A 172 16.48 -8.90 2.14
N ALA A 173 17.42 -9.84 1.98
CA ALA A 173 17.10 -11.26 1.86
C ALA A 173 16.36 -11.77 3.10
N THR A 174 16.74 -11.32 4.30
CA THR A 174 16.07 -11.67 5.56
C THR A 174 14.66 -11.10 5.62
N SER A 175 14.45 -9.84 5.23
CA SER A 175 13.12 -9.23 5.16
C SER A 175 12.22 -9.94 4.14
N ILE A 176 12.73 -10.29 2.97
CA ILE A 176 12.00 -11.07 1.96
C ILE A 176 11.65 -12.46 2.52
N PHE A 177 12.59 -13.13 3.19
CA PHE A 177 12.36 -14.42 3.84
C PHE A 177 11.20 -14.33 4.84
N PHE A 178 11.14 -13.27 5.66
CA PHE A 178 10.03 -13.05 6.58
C PHE A 178 8.72 -12.74 5.88
N ASN A 179 8.73 -11.98 4.78
CA ASN A 179 7.53 -11.78 3.98
C ASN A 179 6.97 -13.08 3.41
N ILE A 180 7.85 -14.01 3.02
CA ILE A 180 7.47 -15.33 2.49
C ILE A 180 6.99 -16.27 3.60
N THR A 181 7.64 -16.27 4.77
CA THR A 181 7.40 -17.29 5.82
C THR A 181 6.44 -16.85 6.92
N ALA A 182 6.49 -15.58 7.33
CA ALA A 182 5.68 -15.04 8.41
C ALA A 182 4.39 -14.37 7.91
N SER A 183 4.26 -14.19 6.59
CA SER A 183 3.03 -13.70 5.92
C SER A 183 2.55 -12.32 6.39
N ASP A 184 3.39 -11.57 7.10
CA ASP A 184 3.09 -10.28 7.70
C ASP A 184 4.27 -9.31 7.56
N GLN A 185 3.96 -8.11 7.05
CA GLN A 185 4.96 -7.08 6.77
C GLN A 185 5.58 -6.51 8.05
N TYR A 186 4.83 -6.42 9.16
CA TYR A 186 5.35 -5.86 10.41
C TYR A 186 6.51 -6.72 10.93
N ILE A 187 6.39 -8.05 10.89
CA ILE A 187 7.48 -8.97 11.24
C ILE A 187 8.67 -8.80 10.30
N ALA A 188 8.42 -8.69 8.99
CA ALA A 188 9.47 -8.54 7.97
C ALA A 188 10.30 -7.25 8.10
N ILE A 189 9.79 -6.24 8.82
CA ILE A 189 10.47 -4.98 9.09
C ILE A 189 11.10 -4.99 10.49
N VAL A 190 10.32 -5.27 11.53
CA VAL A 190 10.74 -5.08 12.92
C VAL A 190 11.84 -6.06 13.31
N VAL A 191 11.71 -7.32 12.90
CA VAL A 191 12.63 -8.38 13.29
C VAL A 191 14.01 -8.16 12.65
N PRO A 192 14.16 -8.03 11.32
CA PRO A 192 15.44 -7.68 10.71
C PRO A 192 15.99 -6.33 11.19
N GLY A 193 15.12 -5.34 11.43
CA GLY A 193 15.55 -4.04 11.95
C GLY A 193 16.24 -4.13 13.30
N ARG A 194 15.68 -4.90 14.24
CA ARG A 194 16.33 -5.14 15.55
C ARG A 194 17.60 -5.97 15.41
N MET A 195 17.60 -6.97 14.53
CA MET A 195 18.73 -7.88 14.34
C MET A 195 19.97 -7.22 13.76
N PHE A 196 19.77 -6.34 12.77
CA PHE A 196 20.87 -5.73 12.05
C PHE A 196 21.27 -4.37 12.62
N ALA A 197 20.47 -3.74 13.51
CA ALA A 197 20.78 -2.44 14.12
C ALA A 197 22.22 -2.31 14.62
N ASP A 198 22.66 -3.24 15.47
CA ASP A 198 24.03 -3.23 16.01
C ASP A 198 25.09 -3.46 14.93
N SER A 199 24.81 -4.28 13.91
CA SER A 199 25.74 -4.56 12.81
C SER A 199 25.93 -3.34 11.91
N TYR A 200 24.88 -2.56 11.66
CA TYR A 200 24.96 -1.30 10.92
C TYR A 200 25.75 -0.26 11.74
N LYS A 201 25.44 -0.13 13.04
CA LYS A 201 26.15 0.78 13.95
C LYS A 201 27.63 0.47 14.07
N LYS A 202 28.01 -0.80 14.24
CA LYS A 202 29.42 -1.26 14.30
C LYS A 202 30.21 -0.96 13.03
N ARG A 203 29.54 -0.85 11.88
CA ARG A 203 30.15 -0.49 10.59
C ARG A 203 30.14 1.02 10.31
N GLY A 204 29.74 1.84 11.28
CA GLY A 204 29.66 3.29 11.14
C GLY A 204 28.58 3.76 10.16
N LEU A 205 27.60 2.91 9.83
CA LEU A 205 26.46 3.27 8.98
C LEU A 205 25.41 4.00 9.81
N LYS A 206 24.83 5.06 9.25
CA LYS A 206 23.74 5.77 9.92
C LYS A 206 22.41 4.98 9.86
N PRO A 207 21.46 5.22 10.78
CA PRO A 207 20.21 4.45 10.88
C PRO A 207 19.33 4.53 9.63
N GLU A 208 19.43 5.60 8.83
CA GLU A 208 18.69 5.78 7.58
C GLU A 208 19.05 4.72 6.54
N VAL A 209 20.29 4.21 6.55
CA VAL A 209 20.70 3.12 5.66
C VAL A 209 19.96 1.84 6.01
N LEU A 210 19.85 1.53 7.31
CA LEU A 210 19.07 0.39 7.78
C LEU A 210 17.58 0.58 7.48
N SER A 211 17.01 1.73 7.83
CA SER A 211 15.60 2.04 7.58
C SER A 211 15.25 1.89 6.10
N ARG A 212 16.04 2.49 5.19
CA ARG A 212 15.84 2.35 3.75
C ARG A 212 15.94 0.88 3.30
N THR A 213 16.91 0.15 3.82
CA THR A 213 17.09 -1.26 3.47
C THR A 213 15.89 -2.12 3.90
N LEU A 214 15.28 -1.81 5.04
CA LEU A 214 14.07 -2.48 5.52
C LEU A 214 12.83 -2.09 4.70
N GLU A 215 12.73 -0.85 4.24
CA GLU A 215 11.66 -0.44 3.32
C GLU A 215 11.77 -1.19 1.98
N ASP A 216 12.97 -1.24 1.42
CA ASP A 216 13.23 -1.92 0.15
C ASP A 216 13.04 -3.44 0.21
N GLY A 217 13.46 -4.06 1.32
CA GLY A 217 13.38 -5.50 1.51
C GLY A 217 12.06 -5.99 2.12
N GLY A 218 11.47 -5.24 3.04
CA GLY A 218 10.29 -5.62 3.81
C GLY A 218 9.00 -5.00 3.27
N THR A 219 8.91 -3.67 3.24
CA THR A 219 7.69 -2.98 2.80
C THR A 219 7.37 -3.28 1.35
N ILE A 220 8.34 -3.08 0.48
CA ILE A 220 8.11 -3.08 -0.97
C ILE A 220 7.90 -4.50 -1.51
N THR A 221 8.48 -5.53 -0.88
CA THR A 221 8.36 -6.92 -1.38
C THR A 221 7.16 -7.68 -0.82
N SER A 222 6.50 -7.18 0.23
CA SER A 222 5.34 -7.84 0.86
C SER A 222 4.22 -8.13 -0.13
N VAL A 223 3.96 -7.21 -1.07
CA VAL A 223 2.94 -7.38 -2.10
C VAL A 223 3.23 -8.53 -3.07
N LEU A 224 4.48 -8.97 -3.20
CA LEU A 224 4.86 -10.00 -4.16
C LEU A 224 4.50 -11.42 -3.70
N VAL A 225 4.07 -11.58 -2.44
CA VAL A 225 3.79 -12.88 -1.82
C VAL A 225 2.27 -13.08 -1.73
N PRO A 226 1.69 -14.11 -2.38
CA PRO A 226 0.23 -14.27 -2.48
C PRO A 226 -0.50 -14.38 -1.14
N TRP A 227 0.14 -15.05 -0.18
CA TRP A 227 -0.38 -15.28 1.16
C TRP A 227 0.10 -14.24 2.17
N ASN A 228 0.73 -13.16 1.74
CA ASN A 228 1.03 -12.01 2.58
C ASN A 228 -0.13 -11.00 2.50
N THR A 229 -0.32 -10.21 3.55
CA THR A 229 -1.45 -9.29 3.72
C THR A 229 -1.56 -8.27 2.57
N CYS A 230 -0.44 -7.67 2.15
CA CYS A 230 -0.42 -6.75 1.01
C CYS A 230 -0.71 -7.48 -0.31
N GLY A 231 -0.15 -8.67 -0.48
CA GLY A 231 -0.35 -9.47 -1.71
C GLY A 231 -1.82 -9.87 -1.90
N ALA A 232 -2.43 -10.39 -0.84
CA ALA A 232 -3.84 -10.79 -0.80
C ALA A 232 -4.79 -9.58 -1.00
N THR A 233 -4.45 -8.43 -0.42
CA THR A 233 -5.24 -7.20 -0.59
C THR A 233 -5.18 -6.74 -2.05
N GLN A 234 -3.99 -6.69 -2.67
CA GLN A 234 -3.88 -6.24 -4.05
C GLN A 234 -4.50 -7.21 -5.05
N SER A 235 -4.39 -8.53 -4.84
CA SER A 235 -5.10 -9.48 -5.71
C SER A 235 -6.61 -9.31 -5.63
N ARG A 236 -7.13 -8.94 -4.45
CA ARG A 236 -8.56 -8.70 -4.26
C ARG A 236 -9.03 -7.42 -4.92
N VAL A 237 -8.25 -6.34 -4.80
CA VAL A 237 -8.56 -5.02 -5.37
C VAL A 237 -8.44 -5.04 -6.89
N LEU A 238 -7.38 -5.67 -7.42
CA LEU A 238 -7.15 -5.75 -8.86
C LEU A 238 -8.00 -6.83 -9.55
N GLY A 239 -8.62 -7.74 -8.78
CA GLY A 239 -9.39 -8.85 -9.33
C GLY A 239 -8.55 -9.95 -9.99
N VAL A 240 -7.22 -9.87 -9.92
CA VAL A 240 -6.30 -10.84 -10.53
C VAL A 240 -5.42 -11.52 -9.48
N PRO A 241 -5.08 -12.81 -9.65
CA PRO A 241 -4.14 -13.51 -8.77
C PRO A 241 -2.79 -12.79 -8.64
N THR A 242 -2.15 -12.90 -7.47
CA THR A 242 -0.84 -12.26 -7.21
C THR A 242 0.22 -12.62 -8.24
N MET A 243 0.27 -13.88 -8.65
CA MET A 243 1.25 -14.35 -9.64
C MET A 243 1.09 -13.70 -11.02
N GLU A 244 -0.10 -13.17 -11.33
CA GLU A 244 -0.37 -12.50 -12.61
C GLU A 244 0.08 -11.04 -12.60
N TYR A 245 -0.09 -10.31 -11.48
CA TYR A 245 0.35 -8.91 -11.42
C TYR A 245 1.83 -8.75 -11.04
N VAL A 246 2.44 -9.74 -10.35
CA VAL A 246 3.84 -9.67 -9.89
C VAL A 246 4.83 -9.28 -11.00
N PRO A 247 4.78 -9.84 -12.23
CA PRO A 247 5.68 -9.45 -13.32
C PRO A 247 5.60 -7.96 -13.70
N PHE A 248 4.47 -7.31 -13.43
CA PHE A 248 4.22 -5.90 -13.73
C PHE A 248 4.54 -4.97 -12.55
N ALA A 249 4.81 -5.53 -11.36
CA ALA A 249 5.21 -4.80 -10.15
C ALA A 249 6.69 -4.39 -10.20
N PHE A 250 7.10 -3.70 -11.27
CA PHE A 250 8.50 -3.37 -11.57
C PHE A 250 9.19 -2.62 -10.43
N PHE A 251 8.52 -1.63 -9.84
CA PHE A 251 9.06 -0.90 -8.69
C PHE A 251 9.40 -1.86 -7.55
N ASN A 252 8.50 -2.80 -7.28
CA ASN A 252 8.62 -3.72 -6.16
C ASN A 252 9.74 -4.74 -6.34
N ILE A 253 9.99 -5.15 -7.57
CA ILE A 253 11.08 -6.08 -7.93
C ILE A 253 12.41 -5.34 -8.00
N LEU A 254 12.44 -4.14 -8.59
CA LEU A 254 13.68 -3.42 -8.86
C LEU A 254 14.23 -2.68 -7.66
N SER A 255 13.39 -2.17 -6.74
CA SER A 255 13.85 -1.43 -5.56
C SER A 255 14.89 -2.20 -4.73
N PRO A 256 14.63 -3.45 -4.29
CA PRO A 256 15.61 -4.22 -3.53
C PRO A 256 16.89 -4.49 -4.35
N LEU A 257 16.78 -4.72 -5.66
CA LEU A 257 17.93 -4.95 -6.54
C LEU A 257 18.82 -3.70 -6.64
N PHE A 258 18.23 -2.52 -6.79
CA PHE A 258 18.98 -1.26 -6.81
C PHE A 258 19.63 -0.96 -5.46
N SER A 259 18.97 -1.25 -4.35
CA SER A 259 19.56 -1.04 -3.03
C SER A 259 20.74 -1.98 -2.76
N ILE A 260 20.67 -3.24 -3.22
CA ILE A 260 21.82 -4.14 -3.22
C ILE A 260 22.94 -3.58 -4.10
N LEU A 261 22.63 -3.19 -5.34
CA LEU A 261 23.62 -2.66 -6.28
C LEU A 261 24.34 -1.43 -5.73
N PHE A 262 23.60 -0.44 -5.21
CA PHE A 262 24.20 0.78 -4.65
C PHE A 262 25.01 0.50 -3.38
N ALA A 263 24.63 -0.50 -2.59
CA ALA A 263 25.42 -0.92 -1.43
C ALA A 263 26.76 -1.58 -1.82
N TYR A 264 26.81 -2.35 -2.91
CA TYR A 264 28.07 -2.90 -3.45
C TYR A 264 28.93 -1.83 -4.11
N LEU A 265 28.32 -0.91 -4.85
CA LEU A 265 29.02 0.24 -5.45
C LEU A 265 29.42 1.31 -4.42
N ASN A 266 29.00 1.14 -3.16
CA ASN A 266 29.19 2.12 -2.09
C ASN A 266 28.70 3.53 -2.46
N TYR A 267 27.65 3.61 -3.27
CA TYR A 267 27.12 4.86 -3.79
C TYR A 267 26.09 5.45 -2.83
N LYS A 268 26.32 6.68 -2.37
CA LYS A 268 25.44 7.42 -1.43
C LYS A 268 25.09 6.64 -0.14
N ILE A 269 26.01 5.83 0.37
CA ILE A 269 25.86 5.13 1.66
C ILE A 269 26.31 6.06 2.79
N ARG A 270 25.36 6.53 3.62
CA ARG A 270 25.58 7.47 4.73
C ARG A 270 26.30 6.83 5.91
N ARG A 271 27.39 7.45 6.36
CA ARG A 271 28.19 7.08 7.53
C ARG A 271 28.26 8.22 8.54
N TYR A 272 28.55 7.91 9.80
CA TYR A 272 28.67 8.92 10.88
C TYR A 272 29.79 9.95 10.68
N GLY A 273 30.76 9.69 9.79
CA GLY A 273 31.84 10.63 9.43
C GLY A 273 31.63 11.39 8.12
N ASP A 274 30.50 11.19 7.43
CA ASP A 274 30.23 11.88 6.17
C ASP A 274 29.73 13.32 6.40
N ASP A 275 29.26 13.66 7.61
CA ASP A 275 28.69 14.97 7.91
C ASP A 275 29.77 16.07 7.98
N GLU A 276 30.97 15.76 8.46
CA GLU A 276 32.10 16.71 8.45
C GLU A 276 32.56 17.01 7.01
N GLN A 277 32.53 16.02 6.10
CA GLN A 277 32.88 16.20 4.69
C GLN A 277 31.77 16.86 3.86
N ASP A 278 30.50 16.63 4.23
CA ASP A 278 29.37 17.30 3.59
C ASP A 278 29.26 18.76 4.07
N GLU A 279 29.54 19.09 5.34
CA GLU A 279 29.67 20.49 5.78
C GLU A 279 30.84 21.20 5.08
N GLU A 280 32.01 20.55 4.95
CA GLU A 280 33.15 21.07 4.18
C GLU A 280 32.87 21.25 2.67
N LYS A 281 32.00 20.42 2.08
CA LYS A 281 31.57 20.54 0.67
C LYS A 281 30.40 21.49 0.48
N THR A 282 29.56 21.68 1.49
CA THR A 282 28.45 22.65 1.44
C THR A 282 28.99 24.07 1.64
N MET A 283 30.12 24.23 2.34
CA MET A 283 31.01 25.40 2.23
C MET A 283 31.74 25.40 0.87
N THR A 284 31.00 25.62 -0.22
CA THR A 284 31.57 25.78 -1.57
C THR A 284 31.84 27.26 -1.87
N ASP A 285 33.12 27.57 -2.10
CA ASP A 285 33.77 28.67 -2.84
C ASP A 285 33.38 30.17 -2.63
N GLU A 286 32.25 30.50 -2.02
CA GLU A 286 31.93 31.89 -1.60
C GLU A 286 32.49 32.16 -0.19
N ASP A 287 32.20 31.31 0.79
CA ASP A 287 32.66 31.48 2.17
C ASP A 287 34.19 31.34 2.36
N ARG A 288 34.89 30.77 1.38
CA ARG A 288 36.37 30.64 1.40
C ARG A 288 37.09 31.87 0.85
N ARG A 289 36.39 32.85 0.25
CA ARG A 289 37.00 34.11 -0.22
C ARG A 289 36.97 35.24 0.80
N ASP A 290 36.21 35.07 1.87
CA ASP A 290 36.00 36.08 2.91
C ASP A 290 36.81 35.83 4.19
N ILE A 291 37.84 34.97 4.12
CA ILE A 291 38.83 34.71 5.19
C ILE A 291 40.25 35.04 4.69
#